data_AF-A0A258L064-F1
#
_entry.id   AF-A0A258L064-F1
#
_cell.length_a   1.000
_cell.length_b   1.000
_cell.length_c   1.000
_cell.angle_alpha   90.00
_cell.angle_beta   90.00
_cell.angle_gamma   90.00
#
_symmetry.space_group_name_H-M   'P 1'
#
loop_
_entity.id
_entity.type
_entity.pdbx_description
1 polymer ?
#
loop_
_entity_poly.entity_id
_entity_poly.type
_entity_poly.pdbx_seq_one_letter_code
_entity_poly.pdbx_strand_id
1 'polypeptide(L)'
;MARRTVIAAGFLLAIKAQLTPCAGAESDTPTIEPWHVDFADRDTHAAFHNDRGLRFYQSGRLDKAIEELSAAIELHPVASLPYYNRGNAHFRLRQFERAAEDYSQALSRSPDHVMALVNRGSARSALGRLDEALADYNAAFAREPDNSYVLFNRGFLRGKRQEYREAIADFTRVIERDPNDGDAYRLRAAAYASLGEMAKALRDRDTALTLGPSKRTKAP
;
A
#
# COMPACT_ATOMS: atom_id res chain seq x y z
N MET A 1 -0.63 74.85 -1.78
CA MET A 1 0.81 75.06 -1.56
C MET A 1 1.59 74.04 -2.38
N ALA A 2 2.53 74.54 -3.22
CA ALA A 2 3.65 73.92 -3.98
C ALA A 2 3.50 72.49 -4.56
N ARG A 3 3.40 72.27 -5.89
CA ARG A 3 4.45 72.27 -6.98
C ARG A 3 5.50 71.15 -6.80
N ARG A 4 5.50 70.08 -7.61
CA ARG A 4 6.05 69.87 -8.99
C ARG A 4 7.59 69.86 -9.09
N THR A 5 8.10 68.94 -9.95
CA THR A 5 9.37 68.95 -10.75
C THR A 5 10.69 68.69 -9.98
N VAL A 6 11.78 68.06 -10.46
CA VAL A 6 12.25 67.48 -11.75
C VAL A 6 13.65 66.82 -11.54
N ILE A 7 13.93 65.73 -12.27
CA ILE A 7 15.18 65.25 -12.95
C ILE A 7 16.59 65.58 -12.36
N ALA A 8 17.44 64.54 -12.22
CA ALA A 8 18.87 64.47 -12.63
C ALA A 8 19.34 62.99 -12.53
N ALA A 9 19.73 62.24 -13.57
CA ALA A 9 20.77 62.39 -14.60
C ALA A 9 22.21 62.24 -14.09
N GLY A 10 22.81 61.07 -14.40
CA GLY A 10 24.23 60.89 -14.75
C GLY A 10 25.25 60.71 -13.61
N PHE A 11 25.94 59.56 -13.57
CA PHE A 11 27.32 59.48 -14.07
C PHE A 11 27.82 58.02 -14.12
N LEU A 12 28.24 57.60 -15.32
CA LEU A 12 29.19 56.50 -15.52
C LEU A 12 30.54 56.89 -14.90
N LEU A 13 31.23 55.97 -14.25
CA LEU A 13 32.67 55.81 -14.51
C LEU A 13 33.10 54.37 -14.25
N ALA A 14 33.51 53.72 -15.34
CA ALA A 14 34.23 52.46 -15.33
C ALA A 14 35.68 52.71 -14.88
N ILE A 15 36.22 51.83 -14.02
CA ILE A 15 37.66 51.63 -13.90
C ILE A 15 37.95 50.16 -14.18
N LYS A 16 38.48 49.91 -15.37
CA LYS A 16 39.27 48.72 -15.69
C LYS A 16 40.58 48.82 -14.91
N ALA A 17 40.87 47.84 -14.07
CA ALA A 17 42.23 47.55 -13.63
C ALA A 17 42.61 46.18 -14.16
N GLN A 18 43.67 46.15 -14.97
CA GLN A 18 44.22 44.99 -15.63
C GLN A 18 44.98 44.09 -14.63
N LEU A 19 44.94 42.79 -14.93
CA LEU A 19 45.59 41.68 -14.26
C LEU A 19 47.12 41.75 -14.31
N THR A 20 47.79 41.26 -13.26
CA THR A 20 48.93 40.33 -13.38
C THR A 20 48.94 39.35 -12.19
N PRO A 21 49.37 38.09 -12.36
CA PRO A 21 49.12 37.00 -11.42
C PRO A 21 50.28 36.78 -10.44
N CYS A 22 49.98 36.30 -9.23
CA CYS A 22 50.97 35.66 -8.36
C CYS A 22 50.41 34.34 -7.83
N ALA A 23 51.28 33.34 -7.89
CA ALA A 23 51.01 31.93 -7.63
C ALA A 23 50.89 31.62 -6.13
N GLY A 24 50.10 30.58 -5.84
CA GLY A 24 50.31 29.65 -4.74
C GLY A 24 49.76 30.03 -3.37
N ALA A 25 48.62 29.44 -3.00
CA ALA A 25 48.41 28.79 -1.70
C ALA A 25 47.07 28.03 -1.71
N GLU A 26 47.14 26.73 -1.44
CA GLU A 26 46.02 25.81 -1.26
C GLU A 26 45.04 26.30 -0.19
N SER A 27 43.74 26.19 -0.49
CA SER A 27 42.73 25.86 0.51
C SER A 27 41.53 25.24 -0.20
N ASP A 28 41.63 23.93 -0.47
CA ASP A 28 40.50 23.09 -0.79
C ASP A 28 39.63 22.93 0.47
N THR A 29 38.81 23.95 0.75
CA THR A 29 37.61 23.74 1.57
C THR A 29 36.43 23.77 0.61
N PRO A 30 35.75 22.64 0.35
CA PRO A 30 34.55 22.67 -0.48
C PRO A 30 33.50 23.51 0.24
N THR A 31 33.14 24.63 -0.36
CA THR A 31 32.00 25.45 0.03
C THR A 31 30.75 24.61 -0.22
N ILE A 32 30.25 23.92 0.80
CA ILE A 32 28.98 23.21 0.72
C ILE A 32 27.89 24.28 0.67
N GLU A 33 27.36 24.56 -0.51
CA GLU A 33 26.20 25.43 -0.63
C GLU A 33 24.99 24.80 0.09
N PRO A 34 24.24 25.56 0.93
CA PRO A 34 23.17 25.02 1.78
C PRO A 34 22.00 24.32 1.06
N TRP A 35 21.96 24.37 -0.27
CA TRP A 35 20.85 23.90 -1.10
C TRP A 35 21.10 22.55 -1.79
N HIS A 36 22.32 22.00 -1.71
CA HIS A 36 22.59 20.61 -2.11
C HIS A 36 22.31 19.64 -0.96
N VAL A 37 21.08 19.65 -0.46
CA VAL A 37 20.58 18.50 0.29
C VAL A 37 20.34 17.42 -0.77
N ASP A 38 21.11 16.36 -0.72
CA ASP A 38 21.07 15.27 -1.70
C ASP A 38 19.77 14.46 -1.55
N PHE A 39 18.67 15.01 -2.06
CA PHE A 39 17.36 14.36 -2.03
C PHE A 39 17.37 13.06 -2.84
N ALA A 40 18.20 12.98 -3.89
CA ALA A 40 18.40 11.76 -4.67
C ALA A 40 19.05 10.65 -3.82
N ASP A 41 19.98 11.01 -2.93
CA ASP A 41 20.59 10.05 -2.01
C ASP A 41 19.59 9.52 -0.97
N ARG A 42 18.73 10.37 -0.41
CA ARG A 42 17.72 9.92 0.57
C ARG A 42 16.69 8.97 -0.01
N ASP A 43 16.21 9.25 -1.22
CA ASP A 43 15.20 8.41 -1.88
C ASP A 43 15.78 7.05 -2.28
N THR A 44 17.03 7.03 -2.75
CA THR A 44 17.72 5.77 -3.08
C THR A 44 18.04 4.95 -1.83
N HIS A 45 18.45 5.58 -0.73
CA HIS A 45 18.62 4.91 0.55
C HIS A 45 17.28 4.36 1.09
N ALA A 46 16.20 5.12 0.99
CA ALA A 46 14.87 4.66 1.40
C ALA A 46 14.42 3.43 0.59
N ALA A 47 14.64 3.44 -0.74
CA ALA A 47 14.37 2.30 -1.61
C ALA A 47 15.20 1.07 -1.23
N PHE A 48 16.50 1.25 -0.95
CA PHE A 48 17.37 0.17 -0.49
C PHE A 48 16.87 -0.48 0.81
N HIS A 49 16.50 0.33 1.80
CA HIS A 49 15.92 -0.15 3.05
C HIS A 49 14.59 -0.87 2.82
N ASN A 50 13.73 -0.36 1.93
CA ASN A 50 12.48 -1.03 1.57
C ASN A 50 12.73 -2.43 0.97
N ASP A 51 13.66 -2.52 0.02
CA ASP A 51 13.98 -3.79 -0.65
C ASP A 51 14.61 -4.79 0.33
N ARG A 52 15.51 -4.32 1.19
CA ARG A 52 16.11 -5.15 2.26
C ARG A 52 15.05 -5.64 3.26
N GLY A 53 14.12 -4.77 3.63
CA GLY A 53 12.97 -5.12 4.47
C GLY A 53 12.07 -6.18 3.81
N LEU A 54 11.80 -6.07 2.52
CA LEU A 54 11.03 -7.06 1.76
C LEU A 54 11.74 -8.42 1.72
N ARG A 55 13.07 -8.46 1.58
CA ARG A 55 13.87 -9.71 1.65
C ARG A 55 13.78 -10.35 3.03
N PHE A 56 13.83 -9.57 4.11
CA PHE A 56 13.62 -10.09 5.47
C PHE A 56 12.20 -10.62 5.68
N TYR A 57 11.19 -9.93 5.13
CA TYR A 57 9.81 -10.40 5.16
C TYR A 57 9.66 -11.75 4.46
N GLN A 58 10.22 -11.89 3.25
CA GLN A 58 10.18 -13.15 2.48
C GLN A 58 10.88 -14.31 3.19
N SER A 59 11.99 -14.03 3.88
CA SER A 59 12.71 -15.02 4.71
C SER A 59 12.08 -15.26 6.10
N GLY A 60 10.96 -14.61 6.41
CA GLY A 60 10.24 -14.79 7.68
C GLY A 60 10.85 -14.08 8.89
N ARG A 61 11.92 -13.30 8.70
CA ARG A 61 12.55 -12.47 9.74
C ARG A 61 11.78 -11.17 9.93
N LEU A 62 10.57 -11.28 10.46
CA LEU A 62 9.58 -10.19 10.48
C LEU A 62 10.03 -8.97 11.30
N ASP A 63 10.69 -9.17 12.45
CA ASP A 63 11.17 -8.04 13.27
C ASP A 63 12.20 -7.19 12.52
N LYS A 64 13.14 -7.85 11.83
CA LYS A 64 14.13 -7.16 11.00
C LYS A 64 13.51 -6.52 9.77
N ALA A 65 12.47 -7.13 9.20
CA ALA A 65 11.71 -6.48 8.14
C ALA A 65 11.10 -5.16 8.64
N ILE A 66 10.53 -5.15 9.84
CA ILE A 66 9.94 -3.95 10.45
C ILE A 66 11.00 -2.88 10.72
N GLU A 67 12.18 -3.24 11.22
CA GLU A 67 13.30 -2.31 11.43
C GLU A 67 13.69 -1.62 10.12
N GLU A 68 13.96 -2.39 9.06
CA GLU A 68 14.35 -1.86 7.75
C GLU A 68 13.27 -0.98 7.14
N LEU A 69 12.01 -1.40 7.21
CA LEU A 69 10.90 -0.64 6.66
C LEU A 69 10.63 0.64 7.45
N SER A 70 10.92 0.65 8.75
CA SER A 70 10.86 1.87 9.56
C SER A 70 11.96 2.85 9.18
N ALA A 71 13.19 2.37 8.95
CA ALA A 71 14.27 3.21 8.42
C ALA A 71 13.91 3.80 7.03
N ALA A 72 13.30 3.01 6.14
CA ALA A 72 12.82 3.52 4.85
C ALA A 72 11.76 4.63 5.01
N ILE A 73 10.85 4.49 5.99
CA ILE A 73 9.82 5.48 6.30
C ILE A 73 10.44 6.77 6.87
N GLU A 74 11.45 6.66 7.74
CA GLU A 74 12.14 7.81 8.32
C GLU A 74 12.88 8.61 7.25
N LEU A 75 13.51 7.92 6.29
CA LEU A 75 14.23 8.54 5.18
C LEU A 75 13.29 9.21 4.16
N HIS A 76 12.17 8.56 3.84
CA HIS A 76 11.21 9.08 2.86
C HIS A 76 9.73 8.84 3.29
N PRO A 77 9.17 9.71 4.17
CA PRO A 77 7.86 9.50 4.79
C PRO A 77 6.66 9.53 3.86
N VAL A 78 6.84 10.03 2.63
CA VAL A 78 5.76 10.16 1.63
C VAL A 78 5.65 8.92 0.72
N ALA A 79 6.64 8.02 0.72
CA ALA A 79 6.52 6.75 -0.01
C ALA A 79 5.47 5.84 0.65
N SER A 80 4.53 5.33 -0.14
CA SER A 80 3.46 4.44 0.34
C SER A 80 3.93 3.00 0.59
N LEU A 81 4.87 2.50 -0.23
CA LEU A 81 5.30 1.09 -0.23
C LEU A 81 5.91 0.62 1.11
N PRO A 82 6.80 1.38 1.77
CA PRO A 82 7.34 0.98 3.07
C PRO A 82 6.26 0.75 4.13
N TYR A 83 5.24 1.62 4.19
CA TYR A 83 4.11 1.43 5.11
C TYR A 83 3.31 0.17 4.76
N TYR A 84 2.99 -0.05 3.48
CA TYR A 84 2.27 -1.26 3.06
C TYR A 84 3.04 -2.53 3.42
N ASN A 85 4.34 -2.56 3.16
CA ASN A 85 5.21 -3.70 3.48
C ASN A 85 5.34 -3.91 5.00
N ARG A 86 5.41 -2.83 5.79
CA ARG A 86 5.51 -2.94 7.26
C ARG A 86 4.18 -3.41 7.85
N GLY A 87 3.07 -2.95 7.30
CA GLY A 87 1.73 -3.46 7.59
C GLY A 87 1.60 -4.96 7.31
N ASN A 88 2.16 -5.46 6.20
CA ASN A 88 2.20 -6.89 5.91
C ASN A 88 3.00 -7.67 6.97
N ALA A 89 4.14 -7.14 7.43
CA ALA A 89 4.94 -7.76 8.48
C ALA A 89 4.19 -7.80 9.82
N HIS A 90 3.56 -6.69 10.24
CA HIS A 90 2.71 -6.63 11.42
C HIS A 90 1.53 -7.60 11.35
N PHE A 91 0.89 -7.71 10.18
CA PHE A 91 -0.21 -8.64 9.97
C PHE A 91 0.22 -10.10 10.18
N ARG A 92 1.39 -10.49 9.66
CA ARG A 92 1.95 -11.84 9.89
C ARG A 92 2.30 -12.12 11.35
N LEU A 93 2.70 -11.09 12.10
CA LEU A 93 2.89 -11.15 13.55
C LEU A 93 1.57 -11.08 14.34
N ARG A 94 0.41 -11.06 13.67
CA ARG A 94 -0.93 -10.87 14.27
C ARG A 94 -1.10 -9.55 15.03
N GLN A 95 -0.28 -8.55 14.73
CA GLN A 95 -0.37 -7.20 15.28
C GLN A 95 -1.34 -6.38 14.41
N PHE A 96 -2.63 -6.73 14.47
CA PHE A 96 -3.62 -6.26 13.49
C PHE A 96 -3.91 -4.76 13.58
N GLU A 97 -3.86 -4.15 14.76
CA GLU A 97 -4.00 -2.70 14.93
C GLU A 97 -2.88 -1.96 14.20
N ARG A 98 -1.62 -2.35 14.46
CA ARG A 98 -0.43 -1.75 13.82
C ARG A 98 -0.48 -1.95 12.30
N ALA A 99 -0.91 -3.14 11.85
CA ALA A 99 -1.09 -3.40 10.43
C ALA A 99 -2.14 -2.48 9.81
N ALA A 100 -3.30 -2.31 10.44
CA ALA A 100 -4.36 -1.44 9.94
C ALA A 100 -3.96 0.03 9.89
N GLU A 101 -3.17 0.49 10.86
CA GLU A 101 -2.58 1.83 10.89
C GLU A 101 -1.60 2.04 9.72
N ASP A 102 -0.65 1.12 9.54
CA ASP A 102 0.32 1.19 8.44
C ASP A 102 -0.36 1.13 7.07
N TYR A 103 -1.36 0.27 6.87
CA TYR A 103 -2.13 0.28 5.62
C TYR A 103 -2.90 1.59 5.43
N SER A 104 -3.37 2.23 6.51
CA SER A 104 -4.03 3.54 6.41
C SER A 104 -3.04 4.64 6.01
N GLN A 105 -1.81 4.59 6.51
CA GLN A 105 -0.73 5.49 6.06
C GLN A 105 -0.38 5.24 4.58
N ALA A 106 -0.30 3.98 4.15
CA ALA A 106 -0.08 3.64 2.75
C ALA A 106 -1.20 4.19 1.86
N LEU A 107 -2.46 4.03 2.27
CA LEU A 107 -3.64 4.48 1.52
C LEU A 107 -3.81 6.00 1.51
N SER A 108 -3.37 6.73 2.54
CA SER A 108 -3.41 8.20 2.48
C SER A 108 -2.41 8.77 1.48
N ARG A 109 -1.39 7.99 1.08
CA ARG A 109 -0.38 8.34 0.07
C ARG A 109 -0.70 7.76 -1.31
N SER A 110 -1.33 6.59 -1.35
CA SER A 110 -1.80 5.94 -2.58
C SER A 110 -3.22 5.39 -2.37
N PRO A 111 -4.26 6.24 -2.54
CA PRO A 111 -5.65 5.87 -2.24
C PRO A 111 -6.21 4.72 -3.07
N ASP A 112 -5.61 4.46 -4.24
CA ASP A 112 -6.08 3.44 -5.18
C ASP A 112 -5.34 2.12 -5.08
N HIS A 113 -4.48 1.95 -4.07
CA HIS A 113 -3.79 0.69 -3.83
C HIS A 113 -4.77 -0.41 -3.36
N VAL A 114 -5.28 -1.20 -4.30
CA VAL A 114 -6.29 -2.24 -4.07
C VAL A 114 -5.86 -3.25 -3.01
N MET A 115 -4.63 -3.78 -3.09
CA MET A 115 -4.15 -4.74 -2.10
C MET A 115 -3.96 -4.15 -0.69
N ALA A 116 -3.69 -2.85 -0.55
CA ALA A 116 -3.67 -2.19 0.75
C ALA A 116 -5.08 -2.07 1.35
N LEU A 117 -6.11 -1.78 0.53
CA LEU A 117 -7.52 -1.85 0.96
C LEU A 117 -7.88 -3.26 1.42
N VAL A 118 -7.55 -4.29 0.63
CA VAL A 118 -7.85 -5.69 0.98
C VAL A 118 -7.15 -6.12 2.26
N ASN A 119 -5.87 -5.79 2.43
CA ASN A 119 -5.13 -6.19 3.63
C ASN A 119 -5.59 -5.40 4.86
N ARG A 120 -5.96 -4.12 4.72
CA ARG A 120 -6.57 -3.33 5.81
C ARG A 120 -7.94 -3.88 6.21
N GLY A 121 -8.78 -4.21 5.24
CA GLY A 121 -10.06 -4.87 5.48
C GLY A 121 -9.89 -6.21 6.21
N SER A 122 -8.85 -6.97 5.84
CA SER A 122 -8.52 -8.24 6.50
C SER A 122 -8.05 -8.04 7.95
N ALA A 123 -7.23 -7.02 8.21
CA ALA A 123 -6.79 -6.66 9.56
C ALA A 123 -7.99 -6.22 10.42
N ARG A 124 -8.85 -5.34 9.90
CA ARG A 124 -10.08 -4.90 10.56
C ARG A 124 -11.06 -6.05 10.83
N SER A 125 -11.20 -6.98 9.89
CA SER A 125 -12.00 -8.21 10.08
C SER A 125 -11.46 -9.08 11.22
N ALA A 126 -10.14 -9.22 11.33
CA ALA A 126 -9.50 -9.95 12.44
C ALA A 126 -9.71 -9.25 13.79
N LEU A 127 -9.89 -7.93 13.80
CA LEU A 127 -10.23 -7.11 14.96
C LEU A 127 -11.74 -7.06 15.28
N GLY A 128 -12.58 -7.76 14.50
CA GLY A 128 -14.04 -7.71 14.66
C GLY A 128 -14.70 -6.42 14.15
N ARG A 129 -13.95 -5.53 13.50
CA ARG A 129 -14.45 -4.27 12.92
C ARG A 129 -15.06 -4.54 11.53
N LEU A 130 -16.18 -5.28 11.51
CA LEU A 130 -16.74 -5.86 10.28
C LEU A 130 -17.29 -4.80 9.30
N ASP A 131 -17.84 -3.69 9.79
CA ASP A 131 -18.34 -2.60 8.93
C ASP A 131 -17.20 -1.87 8.22
N GLU A 132 -16.14 -1.52 8.96
CA GLU A 132 -14.95 -0.89 8.38
C GLU A 132 -14.25 -1.83 7.37
N ALA A 133 -14.20 -3.13 7.68
CA ALA A 133 -13.65 -4.13 6.76
C ALA A 133 -14.47 -4.23 5.47
N LEU A 134 -15.80 -4.18 5.57
CA LEU A 134 -16.67 -4.24 4.39
C LEU A 134 -16.54 -2.99 3.53
N ALA A 135 -16.39 -1.82 4.16
CA ALA A 135 -16.12 -0.57 3.44
C ALA A 135 -14.81 -0.66 2.64
N ASP A 136 -13.75 -1.19 3.22
CA ASP A 136 -12.47 -1.41 2.52
C ASP A 136 -12.61 -2.39 1.35
N TYR A 137 -13.30 -3.52 1.53
CA TYR A 137 -13.51 -4.48 0.43
C TYR A 137 -14.42 -3.93 -0.67
N ASN A 138 -15.42 -3.11 -0.33
CA ASN A 138 -16.25 -2.43 -1.33
C ASN A 138 -15.44 -1.39 -2.11
N ALA A 139 -14.56 -0.65 -1.44
CA ALA A 139 -13.65 0.28 -2.08
C ALA A 139 -12.67 -0.46 -3.03
N ALA A 140 -12.15 -1.62 -2.62
CA ALA A 140 -11.30 -2.45 -3.48
C ALA A 140 -12.08 -2.99 -4.70
N PHE A 141 -13.31 -3.47 -4.48
CA PHE A 141 -14.18 -3.97 -5.55
C PHE A 141 -14.57 -2.88 -6.55
N ALA A 142 -14.81 -1.65 -6.10
CA ALA A 142 -15.11 -0.53 -7.00
C ALA A 142 -13.96 -0.22 -7.97
N ARG A 143 -12.71 -0.53 -7.57
CA ARG A 143 -11.51 -0.32 -8.40
C ARG A 143 -11.24 -1.50 -9.32
N GLU A 144 -11.38 -2.71 -8.80
CA GLU A 144 -11.17 -3.95 -9.56
C GLU A 144 -12.36 -4.90 -9.37
N PRO A 145 -13.47 -4.70 -10.11
CA PRO A 145 -14.71 -5.44 -9.90
C PRO A 145 -14.62 -6.92 -10.28
N ASP A 146 -13.61 -7.30 -11.07
CA ASP A 146 -13.36 -8.65 -11.53
C ASP A 146 -12.20 -9.35 -10.81
N ASN A 147 -11.60 -8.72 -9.79
CA ASN A 147 -10.53 -9.35 -9.02
C ASN A 147 -11.10 -10.44 -8.08
N SER A 148 -10.83 -11.71 -8.42
CA SER A 148 -11.26 -12.89 -7.64
C SER A 148 -10.74 -12.91 -6.20
N TYR A 149 -9.60 -12.27 -5.92
CA TYR A 149 -9.09 -12.13 -4.54
C TYR A 149 -9.94 -11.15 -3.74
N VAL A 150 -10.31 -10.01 -4.32
CA VAL A 150 -11.20 -9.02 -3.69
C VAL A 150 -12.59 -9.61 -3.44
N LEU A 151 -13.20 -10.19 -4.46
CA LEU A 151 -14.55 -10.76 -4.40
C LEU A 151 -14.69 -11.80 -3.29
N PHE A 152 -13.71 -12.70 -3.16
CA PHE A 152 -13.77 -13.75 -2.14
C PHE A 152 -13.56 -13.25 -0.73
N ASN A 153 -12.62 -12.31 -0.51
CA ASN A 153 -12.45 -11.75 0.82
C ASN A 153 -13.70 -10.97 1.24
N ARG A 154 -14.35 -10.27 0.29
CA ARG A 154 -15.66 -9.64 0.53
C ARG A 154 -16.76 -10.66 0.82
N GLY A 155 -16.89 -11.70 0.00
CA GLY A 155 -17.88 -12.77 0.20
C GLY A 155 -17.70 -13.50 1.52
N PHE A 156 -16.45 -13.76 1.93
CA PHE A 156 -16.13 -14.35 3.22
C PHE A 156 -16.54 -13.45 4.39
N LEU A 157 -16.29 -12.14 4.31
CA LEU A 157 -16.74 -11.19 5.32
C LEU A 157 -18.27 -11.08 5.38
N ARG A 158 -18.94 -11.04 4.23
CA ARG A 158 -20.42 -11.05 4.13
C ARG A 158 -21.00 -12.30 4.78
N GLY A 159 -20.39 -13.46 4.58
CA GLY A 159 -20.74 -14.69 5.28
C GLY A 159 -20.62 -14.56 6.81
N LYS A 160 -19.54 -13.94 7.32
CA LYS A 160 -19.41 -13.64 8.77
C LYS A 160 -20.50 -12.71 9.29
N ARG A 161 -20.97 -11.78 8.45
CA ARG A 161 -22.08 -10.86 8.74
C ARG A 161 -23.47 -11.47 8.52
N GLN A 162 -23.55 -12.74 8.12
CA GLN A 162 -24.79 -13.44 7.78
C GLN A 162 -25.53 -12.88 6.53
N GLU A 163 -24.82 -12.12 5.70
CA GLU A 163 -25.29 -11.62 4.40
C GLU A 163 -25.08 -12.69 3.33
N TYR A 164 -25.77 -13.82 3.51
CA TYR A 164 -25.48 -15.06 2.76
C TYR A 164 -25.78 -14.93 1.26
N ARG A 165 -26.81 -14.18 0.86
CA ARG A 165 -27.17 -14.02 -0.57
C ARG A 165 -26.08 -13.24 -1.31
N GLU A 166 -25.58 -12.18 -0.69
CA GLU A 166 -24.52 -11.33 -1.22
C GLU A 166 -23.18 -12.08 -1.23
N ALA A 167 -22.91 -12.90 -0.21
CA ALA A 167 -21.76 -13.80 -0.19
C ALA A 167 -21.81 -14.83 -1.33
N ILE A 168 -22.98 -15.43 -1.58
CA ILE A 168 -23.20 -16.37 -2.70
C ILE A 168 -22.94 -15.69 -4.04
N ALA A 169 -23.40 -14.45 -4.22
CA ALA A 169 -23.15 -13.69 -5.45
C ALA A 169 -21.66 -13.46 -5.68
N ASP A 170 -20.92 -13.06 -4.64
CA ASP A 170 -19.48 -12.87 -4.72
C ASP A 170 -18.73 -14.17 -5.05
N PHE A 171 -19.03 -15.27 -4.35
CA PHE A 171 -18.40 -16.56 -4.63
C PHE A 171 -18.78 -17.11 -6.01
N THR A 172 -19.99 -16.84 -6.49
CA THR A 172 -20.39 -17.23 -7.84
C THR A 172 -19.53 -16.54 -8.88
N ARG A 173 -19.28 -15.23 -8.74
CA ARG A 173 -18.36 -14.53 -9.65
C ARG A 173 -16.93 -15.04 -9.58
N VAL A 174 -16.46 -15.47 -8.40
CA VAL A 174 -15.14 -16.13 -8.27
C VAL A 174 -15.11 -17.44 -9.07
N ILE A 175 -16.15 -18.26 -8.95
CA ILE A 175 -16.28 -19.56 -9.65
C ILE A 175 -16.44 -19.39 -11.16
N GLU A 176 -17.17 -18.37 -11.61
CA GLU A 176 -17.29 -18.05 -13.04
C GLU A 176 -15.94 -17.70 -13.68
N ARG A 177 -15.01 -17.13 -12.89
CA ARG A 177 -13.65 -16.79 -13.34
C ARG A 177 -12.69 -17.96 -13.22
N ASP A 178 -12.73 -18.66 -12.10
CA ASP A 178 -11.95 -19.88 -11.86
C ASP A 178 -12.88 -21.02 -11.43
N PRO A 179 -13.34 -21.84 -12.39
CA PRO A 179 -14.18 -23.00 -12.09
C PRO A 179 -13.49 -24.07 -11.25
N ASN A 180 -12.17 -23.98 -11.03
CA ASN A 180 -11.41 -24.92 -10.20
C ASN A 180 -11.17 -24.40 -8.78
N ASP A 181 -11.79 -23.28 -8.39
CA ASP A 181 -11.64 -22.71 -7.06
C ASP A 181 -12.49 -23.45 -6.00
N GLY A 182 -11.96 -24.56 -5.49
CA GLY A 182 -12.66 -25.39 -4.50
C GLY A 182 -12.99 -24.67 -3.19
N ASP A 183 -12.22 -23.65 -2.80
CA ASP A 183 -12.54 -22.83 -1.63
C ASP A 183 -13.77 -21.95 -1.83
N ALA A 184 -13.95 -21.37 -3.02
CA ALA A 184 -15.14 -20.62 -3.37
C ALA A 184 -16.38 -21.51 -3.36
N TYR A 185 -16.30 -22.72 -3.92
CA TYR A 185 -17.39 -23.71 -3.81
C TYR A 185 -17.70 -24.06 -2.36
N ARG A 186 -16.68 -24.34 -1.55
CA ARG A 186 -16.85 -24.70 -0.13
C ARG A 186 -17.55 -23.59 0.66
N LEU A 187 -17.15 -22.33 0.46
CA LEU A 187 -17.75 -21.20 1.17
C LEU A 187 -19.15 -20.86 0.63
N ARG A 188 -19.39 -21.01 -0.68
CA ARG A 188 -20.73 -20.86 -1.26
C ARG A 188 -21.68 -21.95 -0.76
N ALA A 189 -21.21 -23.19 -0.63
CA ALA A 189 -21.96 -24.29 -0.03
C ALA A 189 -22.39 -23.97 1.41
N ALA A 190 -21.48 -23.43 2.23
CA ALA A 190 -21.77 -23.03 3.61
C ALA A 190 -22.83 -21.90 3.66
N ALA A 191 -22.76 -20.94 2.74
CA ALA A 191 -23.77 -19.88 2.62
C ALA A 191 -25.14 -20.44 2.17
N TYR A 192 -25.18 -21.35 1.19
CA TYR A 192 -26.43 -22.02 0.78
C TYR A 192 -27.04 -22.82 1.92
N ALA A 193 -26.23 -23.56 2.70
CA ALA A 193 -26.70 -24.30 3.86
C ALA A 193 -27.33 -23.37 4.91
N SER A 194 -26.73 -22.19 5.11
CA SER A 194 -27.25 -21.18 6.05
C SER A 194 -28.60 -20.58 5.60
N LEU A 195 -28.91 -20.64 4.30
CA LEU A 195 -30.21 -20.24 3.74
C LEU A 195 -31.22 -21.40 3.64
N GLY A 196 -30.85 -22.62 4.05
CA GLY A 196 -31.72 -23.80 3.92
C GLY A 196 -31.68 -24.46 2.54
N GLU A 197 -30.85 -23.98 1.61
CA GLU A 197 -30.75 -24.49 0.22
C GLU A 197 -29.86 -25.74 0.13
N MET A 198 -30.25 -26.79 0.86
CA MET A 198 -29.41 -27.98 1.10
C MET A 198 -28.97 -28.70 -0.17
N ALA A 199 -29.84 -28.78 -1.19
CA ALA A 199 -29.49 -29.43 -2.46
C ALA A 199 -28.34 -28.73 -3.20
N LYS A 200 -28.32 -27.39 -3.19
CA LYS A 200 -27.22 -26.61 -3.79
C LYS A 200 -25.96 -26.71 -2.94
N ALA A 201 -26.11 -26.65 -1.62
CA ALA A 201 -24.99 -26.78 -0.69
C ALA A 201 -24.26 -28.13 -0.85
N LEU A 202 -24.99 -29.25 -0.95
CA LEU A 202 -24.39 -30.57 -1.16
C LEU A 202 -23.64 -30.64 -2.49
N ARG A 203 -24.24 -30.14 -3.58
CA ARG A 203 -23.59 -30.11 -4.90
C ARG A 203 -22.27 -29.32 -4.88
N ASP A 204 -22.28 -28.12 -4.32
CA ASP A 204 -21.06 -27.30 -4.24
C ASP A 204 -20.01 -27.97 -3.33
N ARG A 205 -20.43 -28.65 -2.26
CA ARG A 205 -19.51 -29.36 -1.38
C ARG A 205 -18.84 -30.55 -2.06
N ASP A 206 -19.58 -31.33 -2.84
CA ASP A 206 -19.02 -32.46 -3.60
C ASP A 206 -18.02 -31.97 -4.66
N THR A 207 -18.34 -30.86 -5.34
CA THR A 207 -17.41 -30.19 -6.26
C THR A 207 -16.15 -29.72 -5.54
N ALA A 208 -16.28 -29.06 -4.38
CA ALA A 208 -15.15 -28.60 -3.59
C ALA A 208 -14.23 -29.75 -3.14
N LEU A 209 -14.81 -30.90 -2.75
CA LEU A 209 -14.04 -32.09 -2.39
C LEU A 209 -13.27 -32.68 -3.57
N THR A 210 -13.86 -32.62 -4.77
CA THR A 210 -13.22 -33.10 -6.00
C THR A 210 -12.06 -32.19 -6.42
N LEU A 211 -12.22 -30.87 -6.31
CA LEU A 211 -11.22 -29.89 -6.72
C LEU A 211 -10.08 -29.73 -5.72
N GLY A 212 -10.34 -29.92 -4.43
CA GLY A 212 -9.39 -29.63 -3.36
C GLY A 212 -9.26 -28.11 -3.08
N PRO A 213 -8.25 -27.68 -2.31
CA PRO A 213 -8.05 -26.28 -1.97
C PRO A 213 -7.67 -25.43 -3.20
N SER A 214 -8.09 -24.17 -3.19
CA SER A 214 -7.80 -23.24 -4.29
C SER A 214 -6.30 -22.92 -4.39
N LYS A 215 -5.82 -22.70 -5.62
CA LYS A 215 -4.46 -22.21 -5.90
C LYS A 215 -4.40 -20.70 -6.11
N ARG A 216 -5.43 -19.95 -5.70
CA ARG A 216 -5.56 -18.52 -6.00
C ARG A 216 -4.38 -17.72 -5.47
N THR A 217 -3.68 -17.04 -6.38
CA THR A 217 -2.61 -16.10 -6.04
C THR A 217 -3.18 -14.72 -5.78
N LYS A 218 -2.51 -13.94 -4.92
CA LYS A 218 -2.75 -12.49 -4.86
C LYS A 218 -2.45 -11.93 -6.26
N ALA A 219 -3.31 -11.06 -6.79
CA ALA A 219 -3.01 -10.36 -8.04
C ALA A 219 -1.65 -9.63 -7.90
N PRO A 220 -0.83 -9.61 -8.96
CA PRO A 220 0.49 -8.96 -8.93
C PRO A 220 0.39 -7.47 -8.59
#